data_AF-A0A9E0H5F6-F1
#
_entry.id   AF-A0A9E0H5F6-F1
#
_cell.length_a   1.000
_cell.length_b   1.000
_cell.length_c   1.000
_cell.angle_alpha   90.00
_cell.angle_beta   90.00
_cell.angle_gamma   90.00
#
_symmetry.space_group_name_H-M   'P 1'
#
loop_
_entity.id
_entity.type
_entity.pdbx_description
1 polymer ?
#
loop_
_entity_poly.entity_id
_entity_poly.type
_entity_poly.pdbx_seq_one_letter_code
_entity_poly.pdbx_strand_id
1 'polypeptide(L)'
;MSNRTPLAVALTALAVGGLAAAGCKDRTPGQPTNAPPAGSAARPTAPTPVAPTPTGGTPMGPSGPRPTIDLPSVATVSTQVGAFAPPDLAAAPAAMAGSAAPPAPTAAVAIGPVAGDGVFDAAAIGNALAAARPAFERCYADALGQRPGLAGQLVLSIELGESGAPTTTNATGVDPAIAACISGVVHKLTFPAPSGVARVTSTLTLSATPAP
;
A
#
# COMPACT_ATOMS: atom_id res chain seq x y z
N MET A 1 -29.79 -37.96 4.95
CA MET A 1 -28.37 -38.04 5.34
C MET A 1 -27.95 -36.65 5.78
N SER A 2 -28.13 -36.39 7.07
CA SER A 2 -27.98 -35.06 7.69
C SER A 2 -26.55 -34.87 8.17
N ASN A 3 -25.83 -33.90 7.60
CA ASN A 3 -24.51 -33.52 8.09
C ASN A 3 -24.65 -32.28 8.98
N ARG A 4 -24.62 -32.48 10.31
CA ARG A 4 -24.62 -31.41 11.31
C ARG A 4 -23.18 -31.14 11.74
N THR A 5 -22.63 -30.02 11.32
CA THR A 5 -21.34 -29.50 11.79
C THR A 5 -21.57 -28.70 13.09
N PRO A 6 -20.87 -28.96 14.20
CA PRO A 6 -21.03 -28.19 15.43
C PRO A 6 -20.31 -26.83 15.34
N LEU A 7 -21.08 -25.76 15.49
CA LEU A 7 -20.61 -24.40 15.74
C LEU A 7 -19.95 -24.34 17.13
N ALA A 8 -18.62 -24.26 17.17
CA ALA A 8 -17.89 -23.87 18.36
C ALA A 8 -17.86 -22.34 18.44
N VAL A 9 -18.70 -21.78 19.32
CA VAL A 9 -18.71 -20.37 19.68
C VAL A 9 -17.54 -20.12 20.64
N ALA A 10 -16.49 -19.47 20.16
CA ALA A 10 -15.40 -18.98 21.00
C ALA A 10 -15.78 -17.61 21.56
N LEU A 11 -16.27 -17.58 22.81
CA LEU A 11 -16.30 -16.36 23.64
C LEU A 11 -14.85 -15.90 23.88
N THR A 12 -14.50 -14.71 23.40
CA THR A 12 -13.23 -14.08 23.78
C THR A 12 -13.53 -13.00 24.82
N ALA A 13 -13.09 -13.23 26.05
CA ALA A 13 -13.21 -12.31 27.16
C ALA A 13 -12.26 -11.11 26.99
N LEU A 14 -12.81 -9.90 27.13
CA LEU A 14 -12.05 -8.67 27.29
C LEU A 14 -11.41 -8.65 28.69
N ALA A 15 -10.08 -8.71 28.74
CA ALA A 15 -9.31 -8.35 29.93
C ALA A 15 -8.78 -6.92 29.76
N VAL A 16 -9.22 -6.03 30.65
CA VAL A 16 -8.75 -4.64 30.80
C VAL A 16 -7.76 -4.60 31.97
N GLY A 17 -6.64 -3.89 31.79
CA GLY A 17 -5.62 -3.61 32.79
C GLY A 17 -4.22 -3.96 32.26
N GLY A 18 -3.16 -3.17 32.35
CA GLY A 18 -2.81 -2.07 33.26
C GLY A 18 -1.30 -2.19 33.50
N LEU A 19 -0.59 -1.06 33.50
CA LEU A 19 0.87 -0.88 33.55
C LEU A 19 1.65 -1.78 34.55
N ALA A 20 2.87 -2.23 34.17
CA ALA A 20 4.15 -1.91 34.86
C ALA A 20 5.34 -2.72 34.29
N ALA A 21 6.53 -2.11 34.33
CA ALA A 21 7.82 -2.63 33.89
C ALA A 21 8.48 -3.61 34.89
N ALA A 22 9.59 -4.21 34.42
CA ALA A 22 10.61 -5.01 35.12
C ALA A 22 10.54 -6.53 34.86
N GLY A 23 11.72 -7.10 34.56
CA GLY A 23 11.86 -8.36 33.85
C GLY A 23 11.76 -9.64 34.67
N CYS A 24 11.52 -10.73 33.92
CA CYS A 24 11.81 -12.13 34.21
C CYS A 24 12.17 -12.75 32.84
N LYS A 25 13.43 -13.02 32.51
CA LYS A 25 14.19 -14.27 32.77
C LYS A 25 13.32 -15.48 33.17
N ASP A 26 13.53 -16.56 32.40
CA ASP A 26 13.08 -17.95 32.59
C ASP A 26 11.84 -18.46 31.85
N ARG A 27 12.15 -19.15 30.74
CA ARG A 27 11.72 -20.50 30.34
C ARG A 27 10.22 -20.84 30.45
N THR A 28 9.65 -21.18 29.29
CA THR A 28 8.77 -22.35 29.21
C THR A 28 9.05 -23.16 27.94
N PRO A 29 9.31 -24.48 28.07
CA PRO A 29 9.52 -25.42 26.98
C PRO A 29 8.18 -25.88 26.39
N GLY A 30 8.09 -25.98 25.07
CA GLY A 30 6.91 -26.56 24.42
C GLY A 30 6.63 -26.01 23.03
N GLN A 31 7.63 -26.00 22.16
CA GLN A 31 7.38 -25.80 20.74
C GLN A 31 6.98 -27.16 20.14
N PRO A 32 5.72 -27.37 19.70
CA PRO A 32 5.39 -28.53 18.90
C PRO A 32 6.18 -28.43 17.60
N THR A 33 7.16 -29.31 17.45
CA THR A 33 7.84 -29.59 16.20
C THR A 33 6.82 -30.13 15.21
N ASN A 34 6.22 -29.22 14.44
CA ASN A 34 5.57 -29.58 13.19
C ASN A 34 6.67 -29.95 12.19
N ALA A 35 7.13 -31.20 12.29
CA ALA A 35 7.93 -31.83 11.26
C ALA A 35 7.10 -31.88 9.97
N PRO A 36 7.57 -31.31 8.86
CA PRO A 36 6.92 -31.53 7.57
C PRO A 36 7.08 -33.00 7.17
N PRO A 37 6.05 -33.64 6.60
CA PRO A 37 6.18 -34.99 6.08
C PRO A 37 7.22 -35.00 4.96
N ALA A 38 8.19 -35.90 5.09
CA ALA A 38 9.10 -36.29 4.02
C ALA A 38 8.28 -36.99 2.92
N GLY A 39 7.75 -36.18 2.01
CA GLY A 39 7.06 -36.60 0.80
C GLY A 39 7.91 -36.30 -0.43
N SER A 40 8.92 -37.12 -0.67
CA SER A 40 9.52 -37.26 -2.00
C SER A 40 8.51 -37.96 -2.91
N ALA A 41 7.97 -37.26 -3.91
CA ALA A 41 7.72 -37.79 -5.27
C ALA A 41 6.87 -36.82 -6.09
N ALA A 42 7.55 -36.04 -6.94
CA ALA A 42 7.20 -35.71 -8.32
C ALA A 42 7.83 -34.37 -8.66
N ARG A 43 8.94 -34.39 -9.41
CA ARG A 43 9.42 -33.21 -10.13
C ARG A 43 8.32 -32.78 -11.10
N PRO A 44 7.72 -31.58 -11.00
CA PRO A 44 7.13 -30.98 -12.17
C PRO A 44 8.26 -30.72 -13.16
N THR A 45 8.22 -31.39 -14.31
CA THR A 45 8.94 -30.95 -15.50
C THR A 45 8.65 -29.48 -15.70
N ALA A 46 9.67 -28.64 -15.50
CA ALA A 46 9.60 -27.23 -15.84
C ALA A 46 9.09 -27.12 -17.29
N PRO A 47 8.05 -26.31 -17.57
CA PRO A 47 7.75 -25.97 -18.94
C PRO A 47 9.00 -25.27 -19.50
N THR A 48 9.53 -25.80 -20.59
CA THR A 48 10.61 -25.18 -21.35
C THR A 48 10.25 -23.71 -21.58
N PRO A 49 11.10 -22.74 -21.25
CA PRO A 49 10.85 -21.36 -21.60
C PRO A 49 10.77 -21.29 -23.13
N VAL A 50 9.57 -21.07 -23.65
CA VAL A 50 9.39 -20.71 -25.05
C VAL A 50 10.02 -19.34 -25.19
N ALA A 51 11.18 -19.28 -25.83
CA ALA A 51 11.83 -18.03 -26.17
C ALA A 51 10.81 -17.14 -26.89
N PRO A 52 10.61 -15.88 -26.48
CA PRO A 52 9.80 -14.96 -27.25
C PRO A 52 10.46 -14.83 -28.63
N THR A 53 9.74 -15.24 -29.66
CA THR A 53 10.11 -15.00 -31.05
C THR A 53 10.35 -13.49 -31.20
N PRO A 54 11.50 -13.05 -31.74
CA PRO A 54 11.70 -11.64 -32.06
C PRO A 54 10.75 -11.27 -33.19
N THR A 55 9.59 -10.72 -32.83
CA THR A 55 8.71 -10.06 -33.81
C THR A 55 9.50 -8.92 -34.42
N GLY A 56 9.64 -9.00 -35.75
CA GLY A 56 10.54 -8.21 -36.57
C GLY A 56 10.55 -6.73 -36.23
N GLY A 57 11.76 -6.18 -36.21
CA GLY A 57 12.03 -4.77 -36.05
C GLY A 57 11.33 -3.95 -37.12
N THR A 58 10.49 -3.03 -36.67
CA THR A 58 10.17 -1.83 -37.44
C THR A 58 11.43 -0.96 -37.50
N PRO A 59 11.89 -0.54 -38.69
CA PRO A 59 13.00 0.39 -38.81
C PRO A 59 12.63 1.71 -38.12
N MET A 60 13.46 2.14 -37.17
CA MET A 60 13.39 3.47 -36.59
C MET A 60 13.53 4.50 -37.70
N GLY A 61 12.45 5.25 -37.92
CA GLY A 61 12.44 6.41 -38.82
C GLY A 61 13.37 7.52 -38.32
N PRO A 62 13.84 8.38 -39.23
CA PRO A 62 14.85 9.39 -38.93
C PRO A 62 14.34 10.37 -37.87
N SER A 63 15.25 10.67 -36.93
CA SER A 63 15.13 11.66 -35.88
C SER A 63 14.58 12.98 -36.43
N GLY A 64 13.30 13.25 -36.14
CA GLY A 64 12.73 14.58 -36.31
C GLY A 64 13.42 15.58 -35.38
N PRO A 65 13.50 16.86 -35.77
CA PRO A 65 14.10 17.90 -34.94
C PRO A 65 13.38 17.97 -33.59
N ARG A 66 14.17 17.85 -32.52
CA ARG A 66 13.70 18.09 -31.16
C ARG A 66 13.07 19.49 -31.10
N PRO A 67 11.83 19.65 -30.60
CA PRO A 67 11.34 20.98 -30.27
C PRO A 67 12.25 21.53 -29.17
N THR A 68 13.01 22.58 -29.50
CA THR A 68 13.60 23.46 -28.49
C THR A 68 12.43 24.09 -27.75
N ILE A 69 12.12 23.54 -26.58
CA ILE A 69 11.27 24.20 -25.61
C ILE A 69 12.07 25.43 -25.17
N ASP A 70 11.63 26.58 -25.66
CA ASP A 70 12.09 27.89 -25.22
C ASP A 70 11.64 28.03 -23.76
N LEU A 71 12.54 27.75 -22.82
CA LEU A 71 12.28 27.99 -21.40
C LEU A 71 12.28 29.52 -21.21
N PRO A 72 11.15 30.15 -20.81
CA PRO A 72 11.19 31.54 -20.42
C PRO A 72 12.13 31.67 -19.23
N SER A 73 13.06 32.62 -19.35
CA SER A 73 13.93 33.04 -18.26
C SER A 73 13.07 33.33 -17.04
N VAL A 74 13.26 32.52 -16.00
CA VAL A 74 12.65 32.72 -14.68
C VAL A 74 13.16 34.04 -14.11
N ALA A 75 12.43 35.12 -14.40
CA ALA A 75 12.59 36.38 -13.72
C ALA A 75 12.48 36.11 -12.22
N THR A 76 13.52 36.47 -11.50
CA THR A 76 13.63 36.39 -10.05
C THR A 76 12.46 37.13 -9.43
N VAL A 77 11.42 36.40 -9.01
CA VAL A 77 10.34 36.98 -8.21
C VAL A 77 10.93 37.21 -6.82
N SER A 78 11.42 38.43 -6.61
CA SER A 78 11.75 38.96 -5.29
C SER A 78 10.50 38.97 -4.44
N THR A 79 10.38 37.99 -3.55
CA THR A 79 9.38 37.95 -2.50
C THR A 79 9.66 39.11 -1.54
N GLN A 80 9.02 40.25 -1.78
CA GLN A 80 9.04 41.38 -0.87
C GLN A 80 8.21 41.00 0.35
N VAL A 81 8.90 40.65 1.44
CA VAL A 81 8.31 40.32 2.73
C VAL A 81 7.82 41.63 3.36
N GLY A 82 6.63 42.06 2.95
CA GLY A 82 5.91 43.15 3.60
C GLY A 82 5.38 42.67 4.94
N ALA A 83 5.84 43.28 6.02
CA ALA A 83 5.28 43.12 7.36
C ALA A 83 3.81 43.58 7.35
N PHE A 84 2.89 42.63 7.15
CA PHE A 84 1.46 42.86 7.31
C PHE A 84 1.12 42.68 8.80
N ALA A 85 0.85 43.81 9.46
CA ALA A 85 0.25 43.82 10.78
C ALA A 85 -1.16 43.19 10.72
N PRO A 86 -1.59 42.43 11.75
CA PRO A 86 -2.93 41.86 11.78
C PRO A 86 -3.97 42.98 12.05
N PRO A 87 -5.02 43.13 11.24
CA PRO A 87 -6.21 43.80 11.71
C PRO A 87 -6.93 42.86 12.69
N ASP A 88 -6.85 43.22 13.97
CA ASP A 88 -7.89 42.92 14.95
C ASP A 88 -9.20 43.54 14.43
N LEU A 89 -10.23 42.73 14.16
CA LEU A 89 -11.65 43.06 14.36
C LEU A 89 -12.62 41.97 13.83
N ALA A 90 -13.46 41.55 14.76
CA ALA A 90 -14.90 41.33 14.63
C ALA A 90 -15.41 40.05 13.94
N ALA A 91 -15.66 39.07 14.81
CA ALA A 91 -16.82 38.18 14.83
C ALA A 91 -17.95 38.54 13.83
N ALA A 92 -18.11 37.71 12.80
CA ALA A 92 -19.35 37.61 12.03
C ALA A 92 -20.21 36.47 12.59
N PRO A 93 -21.55 36.66 12.70
CA PRO A 93 -22.44 35.70 13.34
C PRO A 93 -22.68 34.45 12.50
N ALA A 94 -23.04 33.40 13.23
CA ALA A 94 -23.42 32.07 12.79
C ALA A 94 -24.61 32.03 11.81
N ALA A 95 -24.77 30.85 11.20
CA ALA A 95 -25.98 30.34 10.56
C ALA A 95 -26.15 30.56 9.04
N MET A 96 -25.17 30.10 8.27
CA MET A 96 -25.49 29.32 7.07
C MET A 96 -25.47 27.84 7.49
N ALA A 97 -26.61 27.33 7.96
CA ALA A 97 -26.83 25.90 8.09
C ALA A 97 -26.90 25.31 6.68
N GLY A 98 -25.73 25.23 6.05
CA GLY A 98 -25.55 24.62 4.75
C GLY A 98 -26.03 23.19 4.82
N SER A 99 -26.83 22.80 3.82
CA SER A 99 -27.21 21.41 3.58
C SER A 99 -26.01 20.53 3.88
N ALA A 100 -26.10 19.77 4.97
CA ALA A 100 -25.10 18.77 5.30
C ALA A 100 -25.00 17.87 4.07
N ALA A 101 -23.90 18.00 3.33
CA ALA A 101 -23.65 17.16 2.17
C ALA A 101 -23.81 15.71 2.66
N PRO A 102 -24.53 14.85 1.91
CA PRO A 102 -24.67 13.45 2.27
C PRO A 102 -23.30 12.89 2.65
N PRO A 103 -23.17 12.17 3.78
CA PRO A 103 -21.89 11.68 4.24
C PRO A 103 -21.22 10.90 3.10
N ALA A 104 -20.06 11.38 2.66
CA ALA A 104 -19.33 10.75 1.58
C ALA A 104 -18.97 9.31 2.00
N PRO A 105 -19.04 8.33 1.07
CA PRO A 105 -18.62 6.97 1.36
C PRO A 105 -17.18 6.98 1.88
N THR A 106 -16.93 6.31 3.01
CA THR A 106 -15.60 6.26 3.59
C THR A 106 -14.80 5.16 2.89
N ALA A 107 -13.74 5.58 2.20
CA ALA A 107 -12.76 4.71 1.61
C ALA A 107 -11.90 4.09 2.73
N ALA A 108 -11.98 2.78 2.93
CA ALA A 108 -11.16 2.07 3.90
C ALA A 108 -10.18 1.12 3.19
N VAL A 109 -8.91 1.19 3.59
CA VAL A 109 -7.84 0.32 3.09
C VAL A 109 -7.21 -0.42 4.26
N ALA A 110 -7.36 -1.74 4.27
CA ALA A 110 -6.69 -2.61 5.23
C ALA A 110 -5.42 -3.20 4.59
N ILE A 111 -4.29 -3.08 5.28
CA ILE A 111 -3.00 -3.63 4.84
C ILE A 111 -2.84 -4.99 5.49
N GLY A 112 -2.68 -6.01 4.65
CA GLY A 112 -2.47 -7.39 5.03
C GLY A 112 -1.02 -7.66 5.44
N PRO A 113 -0.72 -8.92 5.82
CA PRO A 113 0.61 -9.31 6.21
C PRO A 113 1.61 -9.07 5.08
N VAL A 114 2.82 -8.69 5.47
CA VAL A 114 3.95 -8.52 4.56
C VAL A 114 4.71 -9.84 4.52
N ALA A 115 4.79 -10.45 3.34
CA ALA A 115 5.52 -11.69 3.08
C ALA A 115 6.50 -11.50 1.93
N GLY A 116 7.51 -12.36 1.79
CA GLY A 116 8.48 -12.17 0.73
C GLY A 116 9.70 -13.06 0.83
N ASP A 117 10.58 -12.92 -0.16
CA ASP A 117 11.87 -13.58 -0.25
C ASP A 117 12.99 -12.60 0.11
N GLY A 118 14.01 -13.09 0.83
CA GLY A 118 15.18 -12.31 1.24
C GLY A 118 15.24 -12.03 2.75
N VAL A 119 16.24 -11.26 3.16
CA VAL A 119 16.45 -10.89 4.57
C VAL A 119 16.04 -9.44 4.76
N PHE A 120 14.88 -9.24 5.38
CA PHE A 120 14.30 -7.92 5.64
C PHE A 120 13.46 -7.93 6.92
N ASP A 121 13.18 -6.74 7.46
CA ASP A 121 12.31 -6.59 8.63
C ASP A 121 10.85 -6.36 8.17
N ALA A 122 10.05 -7.42 8.21
CA ALA A 122 8.66 -7.37 7.76
C ALA A 122 7.81 -6.37 8.56
N ALA A 123 8.12 -6.16 9.85
CA ALA A 123 7.39 -5.24 10.71
C ALA A 123 7.67 -3.78 10.33
N ALA A 124 8.93 -3.43 10.05
CA ALA A 124 9.33 -2.09 9.65
C ALA A 124 8.76 -1.73 8.26
N ILE A 125 8.72 -2.68 7.32
CA ILE A 125 8.04 -2.48 6.04
C ILE A 125 6.53 -2.31 6.25
N GLY A 126 5.90 -3.16 7.06
CA GLY A 126 4.48 -3.06 7.40
C GLY A 126 4.14 -1.69 8.02
N ASN A 127 5.00 -1.18 8.90
CA ASN A 127 4.84 0.15 9.51
C ASN A 127 4.97 1.27 8.48
N ALA A 128 5.91 1.18 7.54
CA ALA A 128 6.06 2.15 6.47
C ALA A 128 4.82 2.17 5.54
N LEU A 129 4.29 1.00 5.19
CA LEU A 129 3.04 0.89 4.43
C LEU A 129 1.85 1.44 5.23
N ALA A 130 1.76 1.14 6.53
CA ALA A 130 0.71 1.65 7.40
C ALA A 130 0.73 3.17 7.53
N ALA A 131 1.92 3.78 7.57
CA ALA A 131 2.08 5.23 7.54
C ALA A 131 1.61 5.86 6.22
N ALA A 132 1.68 5.11 5.12
CA ALA A 132 1.20 5.53 3.80
C ALA A 132 -0.29 5.30 3.56
N ARG A 133 -1.00 4.63 4.49
CA ARG A 133 -2.45 4.37 4.40
C ARG A 133 -3.31 5.56 3.97
N PRO A 134 -3.18 6.79 4.51
CA PRO A 134 -4.01 7.91 4.08
C PRO A 134 -3.81 8.27 2.60
N ALA A 135 -2.62 8.03 2.03
CA ALA A 135 -2.40 8.23 0.60
C ALA A 135 -3.08 7.13 -0.24
N PHE A 136 -3.10 5.89 0.25
CA PHE A 136 -3.85 4.79 -0.40
C PHE A 136 -5.36 5.02 -0.36
N GLU A 137 -5.88 5.50 0.78
CA GLU A 137 -7.29 5.87 0.94
C GLU A 137 -7.70 6.97 -0.04
N ARG A 138 -6.84 7.96 -0.28
CA ARG A 138 -7.06 8.99 -1.31
C ARG A 138 -7.13 8.41 -2.72
N CYS A 139 -6.14 7.60 -3.11
CA CYS A 139 -6.15 6.90 -4.40
C CYS A 139 -7.44 6.11 -4.64
N TYR A 140 -7.96 5.49 -3.57
CA TYR A 140 -9.19 4.72 -3.63
C TYR A 140 -10.45 5.61 -3.66
N ALA A 141 -10.49 6.68 -2.86
CA ALA A 141 -11.60 7.65 -2.86
C ALA A 141 -11.78 8.32 -4.23
N ASP A 142 -10.69 8.69 -4.89
CA ASP A 142 -10.70 9.22 -6.25
C ASP A 142 -11.34 8.23 -7.25
N ALA A 143 -11.06 6.93 -7.09
CA ALA A 143 -11.64 5.88 -7.93
C ALA A 143 -13.11 5.59 -7.59
N LEU A 144 -13.50 5.69 -6.30
CA LEU A 144 -14.90 5.52 -5.88
C LEU A 144 -15.82 6.61 -6.45
N GLY A 145 -15.30 7.82 -6.67
CA GLY A 145 -16.03 8.89 -7.36
C GLY A 145 -16.47 8.52 -8.78
N GLN A 146 -15.72 7.62 -9.43
CA GLN A 146 -16.04 7.11 -10.77
C GLN A 146 -16.82 5.79 -10.73
N ARG A 147 -16.54 4.93 -9.75
CA ARG A 147 -17.13 3.60 -9.60
C ARG A 147 -17.49 3.32 -8.13
N PRO A 148 -18.73 3.63 -7.69
CA PRO A 148 -19.14 3.62 -6.28
C PRO A 148 -19.32 2.22 -5.65
N GLY A 149 -18.77 1.17 -6.25
CA GLY A 149 -18.87 -0.22 -5.76
C GLY A 149 -17.59 -1.01 -5.92
N LEU A 150 -16.45 -0.34 -6.15
CA LEU A 150 -15.16 -1.02 -6.15
C LEU A 150 -14.90 -1.56 -4.75
N ALA A 151 -14.61 -2.85 -4.64
CA ALA A 151 -14.16 -3.50 -3.42
C ALA A 151 -13.39 -4.75 -3.83
N GLY A 152 -12.47 -5.19 -2.99
CA GLY A 152 -11.72 -6.42 -3.25
C GLY A 152 -10.30 -6.38 -2.73
N GLN A 153 -9.48 -7.30 -3.25
CA GLN A 153 -8.10 -7.43 -2.84
C GLN A 153 -7.16 -6.96 -3.97
N LEU A 154 -6.13 -6.23 -3.56
CA LEU A 154 -5.05 -5.76 -4.42
C LEU A 154 -3.74 -6.37 -3.90
N VAL A 155 -3.02 -7.07 -4.76
CA VAL A 155 -1.72 -7.66 -4.45
C VAL A 155 -0.65 -6.68 -4.88
N LEU A 156 0.11 -6.17 -3.90
CA LEU A 156 1.23 -5.29 -4.10
C LEU A 156 2.53 -6.09 -3.99
N SER A 157 3.29 -6.12 -5.09
CA SER A 157 4.63 -6.69 -5.17
C SER A 157 5.66 -5.57 -5.29
N ILE A 158 6.67 -5.60 -4.46
CA ILE A 158 7.74 -4.60 -4.34
C ILE A 158 9.07 -5.33 -4.41
N GLU A 159 9.97 -4.91 -5.27
CA GLU A 159 11.37 -5.30 -5.20
C GLU A 159 12.13 -4.16 -4.52
N LEU A 160 12.83 -4.48 -3.44
CA LEU A 160 13.66 -3.55 -2.69
C LEU A 160 15.12 -3.76 -3.10
N GLY A 161 15.79 -2.65 -3.42
CA GLY A 161 17.24 -2.62 -3.59
C GLY A 161 17.98 -2.60 -2.24
N GLU A 162 19.31 -2.72 -2.30
CA GLU A 162 20.19 -2.72 -1.13
C GLU A 162 20.10 -1.42 -0.31
N SER A 163 19.67 -0.32 -0.93
CA SER A 163 19.46 0.97 -0.26
C SER A 163 18.14 1.06 0.51
N GLY A 164 17.26 0.06 0.40
CA GLY A 164 15.88 0.13 0.91
C GLY A 164 14.94 0.96 0.03
N ALA A 165 15.41 1.47 -1.12
CA ALA A 165 14.55 2.07 -2.12
C ALA A 165 13.84 0.99 -2.95
N PRO A 166 12.54 1.14 -3.25
CA PRO A 166 11.86 0.24 -4.17
C PRO A 166 12.42 0.42 -5.59
N THR A 167 12.93 -0.66 -6.17
CA THR A 167 13.42 -0.69 -7.56
C THR A 167 12.31 -1.01 -8.54
N THR A 168 11.40 -1.90 -8.15
CA THR A 168 10.23 -2.29 -8.95
C THR A 168 9.01 -2.29 -8.05
N THR A 169 7.91 -1.70 -8.53
CA THR A 169 6.61 -1.78 -7.85
C THR A 169 5.57 -2.26 -8.85
N ASN A 170 4.80 -3.28 -8.47
CA ASN A 170 3.73 -3.81 -9.29
C ASN A 170 2.52 -4.05 -8.40
N ALA A 171 1.38 -3.50 -8.78
CA ALA A 171 0.12 -3.68 -8.10
C ALA A 171 -0.86 -4.32 -9.08
N THR A 172 -1.49 -5.43 -8.66
CA THR A 172 -2.47 -6.16 -9.46
C THR A 172 -3.72 -6.43 -8.64
N GLY A 173 -4.90 -6.50 -9.27
CA GLY A 173 -6.16 -6.78 -8.58
C GLY A 173 -7.33 -5.97 -9.12
N VAL A 174 -8.08 -5.33 -8.21
CA VAL A 174 -9.40 -4.73 -8.45
C VAL A 174 -9.44 -3.78 -9.65
N ASP A 175 -8.51 -2.83 -9.71
CA ASP A 175 -8.53 -1.80 -10.73
C ASP A 175 -7.13 -1.28 -11.11
N PRO A 176 -6.80 -1.16 -12.42
CA PRO A 176 -5.50 -0.65 -12.87
C PRO A 176 -5.25 0.82 -12.50
N ALA A 177 -6.26 1.69 -12.41
CA ALA A 177 -6.04 3.09 -12.06
C ALA A 177 -5.67 3.24 -10.57
N ILE A 178 -6.33 2.49 -9.69
CA ILE A 178 -5.96 2.40 -8.27
C ILE A 178 -4.55 1.82 -8.13
N ALA A 179 -4.24 0.75 -8.85
CA ALA A 179 -2.92 0.11 -8.83
C ALA A 179 -1.79 1.08 -9.25
N ALA A 180 -2.01 1.88 -10.30
CA ALA A 180 -1.07 2.91 -10.74
C ALA A 180 -0.88 4.02 -9.69
N CYS A 181 -1.96 4.45 -9.03
CA CYS A 181 -1.86 5.46 -7.97
C CYS A 181 -1.09 4.93 -6.74
N ILE A 182 -1.42 3.73 -6.28
CA ILE A 182 -0.77 3.08 -5.13
C ILE A 182 0.71 2.83 -5.41
N SER A 183 1.07 2.30 -6.59
CA SER A 183 2.47 2.09 -6.96
C SER A 183 3.26 3.40 -6.96
N GLY A 184 2.68 4.50 -7.46
CA GLY A 184 3.28 5.84 -7.39
C GLY A 184 3.49 6.38 -5.97
N VAL A 185 2.62 6.02 -5.02
CA VAL A 185 2.83 6.34 -3.60
C VAL A 185 3.96 5.50 -3.01
N VAL A 186 3.94 4.18 -3.25
CA VAL A 186 4.95 3.24 -2.72
C VAL A 186 6.34 3.58 -3.23
N HIS A 187 6.46 4.01 -4.48
CA HIS A 187 7.74 4.39 -5.09
C HIS A 187 8.39 5.61 -4.40
N LYS A 188 7.62 6.41 -3.67
CA LYS A 188 8.11 7.58 -2.90
C LYS A 188 8.43 7.24 -1.45
N LEU A 189 8.05 6.05 -0.98
CA LEU A 189 8.35 5.61 0.36
C LEU A 189 9.81 5.16 0.46
N THR A 190 10.40 5.41 1.62
CA THR A 190 11.72 4.90 1.98
C THR A 190 11.52 3.75 2.94
N PHE A 191 12.01 2.57 2.57
CA PHE A 191 12.02 1.40 3.45
C PHE A 191 13.40 1.27 4.10
N PRO A 192 13.49 0.63 5.28
CA PRO A 192 14.78 0.26 5.84
C PRO A 192 15.53 -0.66 4.86
N ALA A 193 16.85 -0.46 4.76
CA ALA A 193 17.72 -1.24 3.89
C ALA A 193 17.66 -2.73 4.27
N PRO A 194 17.26 -3.63 3.35
CA PRO A 194 17.35 -5.07 3.55
C PRO A 194 18.79 -5.56 3.40
N SER A 195 19.07 -6.78 3.88
CA SER A 195 20.37 -7.42 3.64
C SER A 195 20.39 -8.06 2.25
N GLY A 196 20.61 -7.24 1.22
CA GLY A 196 20.65 -7.62 -0.20
C GLY A 196 19.40 -7.18 -0.98
N VAL A 197 19.07 -7.88 -2.06
CA VAL A 197 17.82 -7.68 -2.79
C VAL A 197 16.70 -8.48 -2.14
N ALA A 198 15.54 -7.86 -1.93
CA ALA A 198 14.37 -8.51 -1.32
C ALA A 198 13.12 -8.32 -2.18
N ARG A 199 12.31 -9.37 -2.32
CA ARG A 199 11.01 -9.32 -2.99
C ARG A 199 9.93 -9.40 -1.93
N VAL A 200 9.11 -8.35 -1.83
CA VAL A 200 8.09 -8.20 -0.81
C VAL A 200 6.72 -8.17 -1.47
N THR A 201 5.80 -8.93 -0.92
CA THR A 201 4.41 -9.02 -1.36
C THR A 201 3.48 -8.72 -0.18
N SER A 202 2.52 -7.83 -0.37
CA SER A 202 1.50 -7.50 0.61
C SER A 202 0.13 -7.45 -0.06
N THR A 203 -0.89 -7.94 0.64
CA THR A 203 -2.28 -7.86 0.18
C THR A 203 -2.94 -6.62 0.78
N LEU A 204 -3.61 -5.83 -0.02
CA LEU A 204 -4.40 -4.69 0.42
C LEU A 204 -5.87 -5.03 0.19
N THR A 205 -6.67 -4.96 1.25
CA THR A 205 -8.13 -5.15 1.17
C THR A 205 -8.79 -3.78 1.10
N LEU A 206 -9.50 -3.53 0.01
CA LEU A 206 -10.24 -2.32 -0.26
C LEU A 206 -11.71 -2.57 0.06
N SER A 207 -12.27 -1.75 0.95
CA SER A 207 -13.68 -1.81 1.33
C SER A 207 -14.28 -0.41 1.31
N ALA A 208 -15.37 -0.22 0.56
CA ALA A 208 -16.21 0.96 0.67
C ALA A 208 -17.29 0.67 1.72
N THR A 209 -17.28 1.41 2.83
CA THR A 209 -18.39 1.35 3.78
C THR A 209 -19.43 2.36 3.32
N PRO A 210 -20.67 1.93 3.00
CA PRO A 210 -21.75 2.87 2.74
C PRO A 210 -21.96 3.73 3.98
N ALA A 211 -22.07 5.05 3.81
CA ALA A 211 -22.46 5.89 4.92
C ALA A 211 -23.88 5.49 5.39
N PRO A 212 -24.13 5.43 6.72
CA PRO A 212 -25.43 5.04 7.28
C PRO A 212 -26.53 6.06 6.97
#